data_AF-A0A4Y8SCG7-F1
#
_entry.id   AF-A0A4Y8SCG7-F1
#
_cell.length_a   1.000
_cell.length_b   1.000
_cell.length_c   1.000
_cell.angle_alpha   90.00
_cell.angle_beta   90.00
_cell.angle_gamma   90.00
#
_symmetry.space_group_name_H-M   'P 1'
#
loop_
_entity.id
_entity.type
_entity.pdbx_description
1 polymer ?
#
loop_
_entity_poly.entity_id
_entity_poly.type
_entity_poly.pdbx_seq_one_letter_code
_entity_poly.pdbx_strand_id
1 'polypeptide(L)' 'MYDSSLKYKWDNKNVLDYAVQEAEAKGIEKGIEKGIEKGIEKGEQQKALNIAREMMKDGLPVEQISKFTGLSVEEIKTL' A
#
# COMPACT_ATOMS: atom_id res chain seq x y z
N MET A 1 -47.13 7.20 -24.79
CA MET A 1 -46.51 5.87 -24.57
C MET A 1 -45.04 5.81 -24.99
N TYR A 2 -44.63 6.46 -26.09
CA TYR A 2 -43.22 6.46 -26.54
C TYR A 2 -42.24 7.15 -25.55
N ASP A 3 -42.65 8.27 -24.98
CA ASP A 3 -41.87 9.10 -24.05
C ASP A 3 -41.42 8.36 -22.77
N SER A 4 -42.35 7.62 -22.15
CA SER A 4 -42.09 6.86 -20.91
C SER A 4 -41.05 5.75 -21.09
N SER A 5 -40.98 5.13 -22.28
CA SER A 5 -39.99 4.08 -22.57
C SER A 5 -38.58 4.63 -22.75
N LEU A 6 -38.47 5.85 -23.29
CA LEU A 6 -37.19 6.50 -23.53
C LEU A 6 -36.61 7.04 -22.21
N LYS A 7 -37.47 7.63 -21.38
CA LYS A 7 -37.13 8.06 -20.02
C LYS A 7 -36.57 6.92 -19.17
N TYR A 8 -37.24 5.77 -19.14
CA TYR A 8 -36.78 4.60 -18.38
C TYR A 8 -35.39 4.09 -18.83
N LYS A 9 -35.13 4.09 -20.15
CA LYS A 9 -33.81 3.73 -20.68
C LYS A 9 -32.73 4.72 -20.26
N TRP A 10 -33.05 6.01 -20.22
CA TRP A 10 -32.12 7.06 -19.81
C TRP A 10 -31.84 7.02 -18.31
N ASP A 11 -32.89 6.85 -17.49
CA ASP A 11 -32.74 6.71 -16.05
C ASP A 11 -31.85 5.50 -15.70
N ASN A 12 -32.09 4.35 -16.34
CA ASN A 12 -31.24 3.17 -16.16
C ASN A 12 -29.81 3.38 -16.63
N LYS A 13 -29.63 4.07 -17.77
CA LYS A 13 -28.29 4.39 -18.28
C LYS A 13 -27.55 5.31 -17.30
N ASN A 14 -28.20 6.33 -16.79
CA ASN A 14 -27.61 7.27 -15.84
C ASN A 14 -27.21 6.56 -14.53
N VAL A 15 -28.04 5.65 -14.03
CA VAL A 15 -27.71 4.84 -12.85
C VAL A 15 -26.50 3.94 -13.10
N LEU A 16 -26.44 3.29 -14.28
CA LEU A 16 -25.30 2.45 -14.65
C LEU A 16 -24.02 3.27 -14.83
N ASP A 17 -24.09 4.39 -15.53
CA ASP A 17 -22.94 5.28 -15.76
C ASP A 17 -22.40 5.82 -14.42
N TYR A 18 -23.30 6.22 -13.50
CA TYR A 18 -22.92 6.62 -12.15
C TYR A 18 -22.25 5.49 -11.36
N ALA A 19 -22.81 4.28 -11.41
CA ALA A 19 -22.25 3.12 -10.72
C ALA A 19 -20.85 2.74 -11.26
N VAL A 20 -20.64 2.85 -12.57
CA VAL A 20 -19.33 2.61 -13.22
C VAL A 20 -18.33 3.68 -12.77
N GLN A 21 -18.71 4.96 -12.82
CA GLN A 21 -17.84 6.05 -12.38
C GLN A 21 -17.45 5.92 -10.90
N GLU A 22 -18.41 5.59 -10.04
CA GLU A 22 -18.14 5.38 -8.62
C GLU A 22 -17.24 4.15 -8.38
N ALA A 23 -17.44 3.07 -9.14
CA ALA A 23 -16.61 1.88 -9.05
C ALA A 23 -15.16 2.15 -9.52
N GLU A 24 -14.98 2.89 -10.61
CA GLU A 24 -13.67 3.32 -11.11
C GLU A 24 -12.95 4.21 -10.10
N ALA A 25 -13.64 5.22 -9.57
CA ALA A 25 -13.09 6.11 -8.54
C ALA A 25 -12.64 5.34 -7.29
N LYS A 26 -13.50 4.45 -6.77
CA LYS A 26 -13.16 3.58 -5.62
C LYS A 26 -12.03 2.61 -5.95
N GLY A 27 -11.96 2.12 -7.18
CA GLY A 27 -10.90 1.23 -7.64
C GLY A 27 -9.54 1.92 -7.64
N ILE A 28 -9.47 3.15 -8.15
CA ILE A 28 -8.27 3.98 -8.17
C ILE A 28 -7.84 4.32 -6.74
N GLU A 29 -8.77 4.80 -5.90
CA GLU A 29 -8.50 5.16 -4.51
C GLU A 29 -7.89 3.98 -3.74
N LYS A 30 -8.53 2.81 -3.78
CA LYS A 30 -8.01 1.58 -3.14
C LYS A 30 -6.67 1.14 -3.72
N GLY A 31 -6.46 1.34 -5.02
CA GLY A 31 -5.19 1.01 -5.67
C GLY A 31 -4.04 1.88 -5.16
N ILE A 32 -4.29 3.19 -5.06
CA ILE A 32 -3.32 4.17 -4.54
C ILE A 32 -3.03 3.91 -3.07
N GLU A 33 -4.05 3.75 -2.24
CA GLU A 33 -3.90 3.50 -0.80
C GLU A 33 -3.04 2.26 -0.53
N LYS A 34 -3.37 1.12 -1.17
CA LYS A 34 -2.58 -0.12 -1.06
C LYS A 34 -1.17 0.04 -1.62
N GLY A 35 -0.98 0.86 -2.66
CA GLY A 35 0.33 1.13 -3.23
C GLY A 35 1.23 1.92 -2.28
N ILE A 36 0.66 2.96 -1.66
CA ILE A 36 1.36 3.81 -0.67
C ILE A 36 1.71 2.99 0.57
N GLU A 37 0.75 2.25 1.13
CA GLU A 37 0.97 1.42 2.33
C GLU A 37 2.11 0.42 2.11
N LYS A 38 2.06 -0.35 1.02
CA LYS A 38 3.13 -1.29 0.65
C LYS A 38 4.46 -0.60 0.38
N GLY A 39 4.43 0.61 -0.16
CA GLY A 39 5.63 1.40 -0.43
C GLY A 39 6.30 1.85 0.87
N ILE A 40 5.52 2.35 1.82
CA ILE A 40 5.98 2.78 3.14
C ILE A 40 6.56 1.59 3.90
N GLU A 41 5.83 0.48 4.01
CA GLU A 41 6.27 -0.72 4.73
C GLU A 41 7.60 -1.25 4.18
N LYS A 42 7.71 -1.38 2.85
CA LYS A 42 8.96 -1.80 2.20
C LYS A 42 10.10 -0.80 2.44
N GLY A 43 9.80 0.50 2.43
CA GLY A 43 10.77 1.55 2.69
C GLY A 43 11.30 1.50 4.12
N GLU A 44 10.42 1.31 5.10
CA GLU A 44 10.78 1.18 6.52
C GLU A 44 11.63 -0.07 6.76
N GLN A 45 11.23 -1.22 6.21
CA GLN A 45 12.03 -2.45 6.27
C GLN A 45 13.41 -2.25 5.65
N GLN A 46 13.48 -1.71 4.43
CA GLN A 46 14.77 -1.48 3.76
C GLN A 46 15.65 -0.52 4.55
N LYS A 47 15.06 0.51 5.18
CA LYS A 47 15.78 1.46 6.03
C LYS A 47 16.33 0.76 7.28
N ALA A 48 15.53 -0.08 7.94
CA ALA A 48 15.97 -0.86 9.10
C ALA A 48 17.14 -1.79 8.74
N LEU A 49 17.07 -2.48 7.60
CA LEU A 49 18.15 -3.33 7.10
C LEU A 49 19.42 -2.53 6.77
N ASN A 50 19.28 -1.35 6.14
CA ASN A 50 20.41 -0.50 5.82
C ASN A 50 21.10 0.04 7.09
N ILE A 51 20.31 0.47 8.08
CA ILE A 51 20.84 0.90 9.39
C ILE A 51 21.57 -0.27 10.07
N ALA A 52 20.99 -1.47 10.06
CA ALA A 52 21.62 -2.64 10.64
C ALA A 52 22.97 -2.95 9.98
N ARG A 53 23.05 -2.88 8.65
CA ARG A 53 24.30 -3.09 7.91
C ARG A 53 25.37 -2.05 8.24
N GLU A 54 25.02 -0.77 8.33
CA GLU A 54 25.98 0.27 8.72
C GLU A 54 26.45 0.06 10.16
N MET A 55 25.54 -0.27 11.09
CA MET A 55 25.91 -0.58 12.47
C MET A 55 26.82 -1.81 12.60
N MET A 56 26.62 -2.84 11.76
CA MET A 56 27.52 -4.00 11.71
C MET A 56 28.91 -3.64 11.21
N LYS A 57 29.02 -2.73 10.21
CA LYS A 57 30.31 -2.22 9.73
C LYS A 57 31.06 -1.44 10.80
N ASP A 58 30.32 -0.71 11.63
CA ASP A 58 30.86 0.03 12.78
C ASP A 58 31.27 -0.90 13.95
N GLY A 59 31.05 -2.22 13.83
CA GLY A 59 31.45 -3.21 14.83
C GLY A 59 30.54 -3.25 16.06
N LEU A 60 29.31 -2.73 15.97
CA LEU A 60 28.36 -2.76 17.07
C LEU A 60 27.91 -4.21 17.37
N PRO A 61 27.70 -4.56 18.65
CA PRO A 61 27.16 -5.86 19.02
C PRO A 61 25.76 -6.08 18.43
N VAL A 62 25.50 -7.29 17.93
CA VAL A 62 24.20 -7.69 17.32
C VAL A 62 23.01 -7.40 18.25
N GLU A 63 23.19 -7.54 19.55
CA GLU A 63 22.18 -7.23 20.57
C GLU A 63 21.79 -5.74 20.59
N GLN A 64 22.77 -4.84 20.41
CA GLN A 64 22.50 -3.41 20.31
C GLN A 64 21.83 -3.08 18.98
N ILE A 65 22.28 -3.68 17.88
CA ILE A 65 21.68 -3.50 16.56
C ILE A 65 20.21 -3.91 16.59
N SER A 66 19.91 -5.08 17.15
CA SER A 66 18.54 -5.58 17.32
C SER A 66 17.67 -4.61 18.11
N LYS A 67 18.21 -4.01 19.18
CA LYS A 67 17.49 -3.02 19.99
C LYS A 67 17.19 -1.72 19.23
N PHE A 68 18.08 -1.27 18.35
CA PHE A 68 17.91 0.00 17.62
C PHE A 68 17.11 -0.13 16.32
N THR A 69 17.24 -1.26 15.61
CA THR A 69 16.57 -1.47 14.32
C THR A 69 15.26 -2.22 14.43
N GLY A 70 14.99 -2.85 15.59
CA GLY A 70 13.81 -3.68 15.82
C GLY A 70 13.86 -5.03 15.09
N LEU A 71 14.97 -5.33 14.41
CA LEU A 71 15.20 -6.62 13.76
C LEU A 71 15.57 -7.67 14.80
N SER A 72 15.19 -8.91 14.54
CA SER A 72 15.63 -10.04 15.36
C SER A 72 17.14 -10.30 15.19
N VAL A 73 17.75 -10.89 16.22
CA VAL A 73 19.16 -11.31 16.19
C VAL A 73 19.42 -12.29 15.03
N GLU A 74 18.44 -13.10 14.65
CA GLU A 74 18.52 -14.04 13.53
C GLU A 74 18.56 -13.30 12.20
N GLU A 75 17.68 -12.32 11.98
CA GLU A 75 17.66 -11.48 10.78
C GLU A 75 18.96 -10.67 10.60
N ILE A 76 19.56 -10.22 11.70
CA ILE A 76 20.84 -9.50 11.65
C ILE A 76 22.01 -10.45 11.35
N LYS A 77 21.95 -11.71 11.79
CA LYS A 77 22.99 -12.70 11.48
C LYS A 77 22.91 -13.23 10.05
N THR A 78 21.75 -13.15 9.41
CA THR A 78 21.55 -13.57 8.01
C THR A 78 21.76 -12.43 7.00
N LEU A 79 21.91 -11.19 7.47
CA LEU A 79 22.16 -9.97 6.69
C LEU A 79 23.57 -9.88 6.11
#